data_AF-A0A4S2S1E8-F1
#
_entry.id   AF-A0A4S2S1E8-F1
#
_cell.length_a   1.000
_cell.length_b   1.000
_cell.length_c   1.000
_cell.angle_alpha   90.00
_cell.angle_beta   90.00
_cell.angle_gamma   90.00
#
_symmetry.space_group_name_H-M   'P 1'
#
loop_
_entity.id
_entity.type
_entity.pdbx_description
1 polymer ?
#
loop_
_entity_poly.entity_id
_entity_poly.type
_entity_poly.pdbx_seq_one_letter_code
_entity_poly.pdbx_strand_id
1 'polypeptide(L)' 'MNQLTAYTLRLGDNCLVLSQRLGEWCGHAPELEIDLALANIGLDLLGQARN' A
#
# COMPACT_ATOMS: atom_id res chain seq x y z
N MET A 1 11.25 -17.89 -13.62
CA MET A 1 11.37 -16.54 -13.03
C MET A 1 12.84 -16.29 -12.71
N ASN A 2 13.46 -15.20 -13.18
CA ASN A 2 14.83 -14.89 -12.78
C ASN A 2 14.86 -14.28 -11.36
N GLN A 3 16.04 -14.21 -10.73
CA GLN A 3 16.17 -13.73 -9.34
C GLN A 3 15.67 -12.29 -9.17
N LEU A 4 15.93 -11.42 -10.16
CA LEU A 4 15.48 -10.03 -10.13
C LEU A 4 13.95 -9.94 -10.17
N THR A 5 13.30 -10.64 -11.10
CA THR A 5 11.82 -10.66 -11.21
C THR A 5 11.17 -11.22 -9.97
N ALA A 6 11.73 -12.28 -9.37
CA ALA A 6 11.19 -12.82 -8.12
C ALA A 6 11.36 -11.85 -6.93
N TYR A 7 12.45 -11.08 -6.91
CA TYR A 7 12.70 -10.09 -5.88
C TYR A 7 11.77 -8.87 -6.02
N THR A 8 11.64 -8.31 -7.23
CA THR A 8 10.76 -7.17 -7.48
C THR A 8 9.29 -7.53 -7.27
N LEU A 9 8.88 -8.76 -7.62
CA LEU A 9 7.53 -9.25 -7.34
C LEU A 9 7.23 -9.24 -5.84
N ARG A 10 8.16 -9.70 -4.99
CA ARG A 10 7.98 -9.67 -3.52
C ARG A 10 7.87 -8.24 -2.98
N LEU A 11 8.59 -7.28 -3.57
CA LEU A 11 8.45 -5.86 -3.20
C LEU A 11 7.06 -5.34 -3.57
N GLY A 12 6.58 -5.66 -4.78
CA GLY A 12 5.24 -5.32 -5.22
C GLY A 12 4.16 -5.93 -4.32
N ASP A 13 4.30 -7.20 -3.96
CA ASP A 13 3.37 -7.91 -3.07
C ASP A 13 3.29 -7.25 -1.68
N ASN A 14 4.43 -6.85 -1.11
CA ASN A 14 4.47 -6.14 0.17
C ASN A 14 3.71 -4.81 0.10
N CYS A 15 3.95 -4.02 -0.95
CA CYS A 15 3.28 -2.75 -1.16
C CYS A 15 1.77 -2.94 -1.37
N LEU A 16 1.38 -3.94 -2.16
CA LEU A 16 -0.02 -4.24 -2.46
C LEU A 16 -0.78 -4.66 -1.20
N VAL A 17 -0.25 -5.62 -0.43
CA VAL A 17 -0.91 -6.09 0.80
C VAL A 17 -1.03 -4.97 1.82
N LEU A 18 0.02 -4.16 2.01
CA LEU A 18 -0.04 -3.06 2.96
C LEU A 18 -1.03 -1.96 2.50
N SER A 19 -1.08 -1.63 1.20
CA SER A 19 -2.09 -0.71 0.65
C SER A 19 -3.52 -1.17 0.93
N GLN A 20 -3.77 -2.49 0.81
CA GLN A 20 -5.07 -3.07 1.13
C GLN A 20 -5.41 -2.89 2.61
N ARG A 21 -4.46 -3.17 3.51
CA ARG A 21 -4.65 -3.02 4.96
C ARG A 21 -4.93 -1.57 5.36
N LEU A 22 -4.25 -0.61 4.73
CA LEU A 22 -4.54 0.81 4.97
C LEU A 22 -5.92 1.21 4.45
N GLY A 23 -6.39 0.61 3.34
CA GLY A 23 -7.75 0.81 2.83
C GLY A 23 -8.85 0.38 3.81
N GLU A 24 -8.58 -0.56 4.71
CA GLU A 24 -9.53 -0.98 5.76
C GLU A 24 -9.80 0.13 6.80
N TRP A 25 -8.89 1.10 6.91
CA TRP A 25 -9.03 2.25 7.82
C TRP A 25 -9.83 3.41 7.26
N CYS A 26 -10.23 3.37 5.98
CA CYS A 26 -10.97 4.44 5.34
C CYS A 26 -12.29 4.72 6.09
N GLY A 27 -12.42 5.93 6.66
CA GLY A 27 -13.56 6.35 7.48
C GLY A 27 -13.55 5.83 8.92
N HIS A 28 -12.47 5.19 9.37
CA HIS A 28 -12.35 4.55 10.69
C HIS A 28 -11.19 5.10 11.53
N ALA A 29 -10.42 6.07 11.02
CA ALA A 29 -9.34 6.68 11.79
C ALA A 29 -9.88 7.61 12.90
N PRO A 30 -9.08 7.90 13.95
CA PRO A 30 -9.51 8.74 15.07
C PRO A 30 -9.86 10.19 14.69
N GLU A 31 -9.20 10.72 13.65
CA GLU A 31 -9.32 12.10 13.17
C GLU A 31 -9.31 12.10 11.63
N LEU A 32 -9.94 13.12 11.02
CA LEU A 32 -10.06 13.24 9.57
C LEU A 32 -8.68 13.35 8.90
N GLU A 33 -7.76 14.09 9.51
CA GLU A 33 -6.40 14.30 9.06
C GLU A 33 -5.62 12.98 9.03
N ILE A 34 -5.86 12.11 10.01
CA ILE A 34 -5.24 10.78 10.08
C ILE A 34 -5.85 9.87 9.02
N ASP A 35 -7.18 9.91 8.81
CA ASP A 35 -7.85 9.13 7.77
C ASP A 35 -7.29 9.48 6.38
N LEU A 36 -7.18 10.78 6.10
CA LEU A 36 -6.60 11.28 4.87
C LEU A 36 -5.11 10.90 4.73
N ALA A 37 -4.34 10.95 5.82
CA ALA A 37 -2.94 10.55 5.81
C ALA A 37 -2.78 9.04 5.53
N LEU A 38 -3.58 8.18 6.16
CA LEU A 38 -3.57 6.74 5.91
C LEU A 38 -4.00 6.41 4.48
N ALA A 39 -5.03 7.07 3.96
CA ALA A 39 -5.46 6.94 2.57
C ALA A 39 -4.36 7.36 1.58
N ASN A 40 -3.64 8.45 1.87
CA ASN A 40 -2.55 8.95 1.03
C ASN A 40 -1.37 7.95 0.99
N ILE A 41 -0.96 7.43 2.15
CA ILE A 41 0.09 6.39 2.22
C ILE A 41 -0.36 5.12 1.49
N GLY A 42 -1.62 4.69 1.67
CA GLY A 42 -2.18 3.55 0.96
C GLY A 42 -2.15 3.73 -0.55
N LEU A 43 -2.47 4.93 -1.04
CA LEU A 43 -2.43 5.26 -2.46
C LEU A 43 -1.00 5.24 -3.02
N ASP A 44 -0.03 5.77 -2.29
CA ASP A 44 1.39 5.74 -2.68
C ASP A 44 1.92 4.30 -2.76
N LEU A 45 1.60 3.45 -1.78
CA LEU A 45 1.98 2.04 -1.78
C LEU A 45 1.33 1.28 -2.94
N LEU A 46 0.07 1.56 -3.26
CA LEU A 46 -0.58 0.98 -4.44
C LEU A 46 0.10 1.44 -5.73
N GLY A 47 0.57 2.69 -5.78
CA GLY A 47 1.40 3.21 -6.87
C GLY A 47 2.73 2.45 -7.00
N GLN A 48 3.40 2.16 -5.88
CA GLN A 48 4.64 1.36 -5.86
C GLN A 48 4.40 -0.09 -6.28
N ALA A 49 3.28 -0.69 -5.91
CA ALA A 49 2.95 -2.06 -6.32
C ALA A 49 2.69 -2.21 -7.82
N ARG A 50 2.31 -1.12 -8.51
CA ARG A 50 1.98 -1.11 -9.94
C ARG A 50 3.18 -0.94 -10.86
N ASN A 51 4.30 -0.40 -10.37
CA ASN A 51 5.48 -0.01 -11.16
C ASN A 51 6.66 -0.94 -10.92
#